data_AF-A0A2K6QFF5-F1
#
_entry.id   AF-A0A2K6QFF5-F1
#
_cell.length_a   1.000
_cell.length_b   1.000
_cell.length_c   1.000
_cell.angle_alpha   90.00
_cell.angle_beta   90.00
_cell.angle_gamma   90.00
#
_symmetry.space_group_name_H-M   'P 1'
#
loop_
_entity.id
_entity.type
_entity.pdbx_description
1 polymer ?
#
loop_
_entity_poly.entity_id
_entity_poly.type
_entity_poly.pdbx_seq_one_letter_code
_entity_poly.pdbx_strand_id
1 'polypeptide(L)'
;MVPLSAPPCTLHITWKELLLTVETPKPYISSSNLNPREGTETVILSCDPDTEDASYLWWINGQSLPISRKLQLSENNRTLTLYGVRKNTAGPYECEMKSPVSSSRSDPVTLNLISELPKPYITSKNFNPMENKNVVALTCEPKTQGYTYLWRVNGQSLPVSPRLKQPGKNRILILANVTGNDTGPYECEIWDQVGSIPSDPVPLDVPYGPQVPRIFSPLTYYRSGKTLQLSCFADSNPPAEYSWTIDGKFLQSGQKLSIPQITTEHSGLYGCSARNSATGRERSAFKRIKVF
;
A
#
# COMPACT_ATOMS: atom_id res chain seq x y z
N MET A 1 -89.84 48.03 45.13
CA MET A 1 -89.62 47.56 43.75
C MET A 1 -88.30 46.81 43.71
N VAL A 2 -88.38 45.52 43.42
CA VAL A 2 -87.25 44.57 43.42
C VAL A 2 -86.52 44.66 42.08
N PRO A 3 -85.18 44.66 42.00
CA PRO A 3 -84.48 44.32 40.77
C PRO A 3 -84.29 42.80 40.72
N LEU A 4 -84.80 42.17 39.65
CA LEU A 4 -84.59 40.75 39.35
C LEU A 4 -83.09 40.48 39.11
N SER A 5 -82.51 39.56 39.87
CA SER A 5 -81.21 38.98 39.52
C SER A 5 -81.42 37.88 38.47
N ALA A 6 -80.80 38.02 37.31
CA ALA A 6 -80.71 36.94 36.33
C ALA A 6 -79.79 35.82 36.87
N PRO A 7 -80.12 34.53 36.67
CA PRO A 7 -79.26 33.44 37.09
C PRO A 7 -78.01 33.36 36.22
N PRO A 8 -76.88 32.81 36.72
CA PRO A 8 -75.67 32.65 35.94
C PRO A 8 -75.90 31.62 34.81
N CYS A 9 -75.71 32.03 33.57
CA CYS A 9 -75.63 31.11 32.44
C CYS A 9 -74.27 30.39 32.47
N THR A 10 -74.28 29.15 32.94
CA THR A 10 -73.12 28.25 32.80
C THR A 10 -73.15 27.64 31.40
N LEU A 11 -72.20 28.03 30.55
CA LEU A 11 -72.03 27.42 29.23
C LEU A 11 -71.33 26.06 29.40
N HIS A 12 -72.07 24.97 29.28
CA HIS A 12 -71.49 23.63 29.22
C HIS A 12 -70.87 23.42 27.83
N ILE A 13 -69.58 23.72 27.71
CA ILE A 13 -68.79 23.35 26.53
C ILE A 13 -68.49 21.85 26.64
N THR A 14 -69.13 21.03 25.81
CA THR A 14 -68.76 19.63 25.64
C THR A 14 -67.54 19.56 24.72
N TRP A 15 -66.39 19.09 25.24
CA TRP A 15 -65.14 18.86 24.50
C TRP A 15 -65.22 17.68 23.50
N LYS A 16 -66.35 17.47 22.83
CA LYS A 16 -66.47 16.49 21.75
C LYS A 16 -66.07 17.19 20.45
N GLU A 17 -64.86 16.90 19.97
CA GLU A 17 -64.26 17.34 18.69
C GLU A 17 -63.21 18.46 18.77
N LEU A 18 -62.26 18.37 19.71
CA LEU A 18 -60.92 18.91 19.43
C LEU A 18 -60.12 17.82 18.69
N LEU A 19 -60.19 17.80 17.36
CA LEU A 19 -59.21 17.08 16.56
C LEU A 19 -57.87 17.81 16.73
N LEU A 20 -57.03 17.33 17.64
CA LEU A 20 -55.63 17.74 17.70
C LEU A 20 -54.97 17.22 16.42
N THR A 21 -54.89 18.04 15.38
CA THR A 21 -54.12 17.72 14.18
C THR A 21 -52.66 17.73 14.58
N VAL A 22 -52.14 16.58 14.97
CA VAL A 22 -50.70 16.40 15.21
C VAL A 22 -50.03 16.58 13.85
N GLU A 23 -49.41 17.75 13.65
CA GLU A 23 -48.58 18.00 12.48
C GLU A 23 -47.42 17.01 12.48
N THR A 24 -47.10 16.46 11.31
CA THR A 24 -45.98 15.53 11.16
C THR A 24 -44.69 16.25 11.56
N PRO A 25 -43.90 15.69 12.51
CA PRO A 25 -42.63 16.31 12.87
C PRO A 25 -41.73 16.35 11.63
N LYS A 26 -40.88 17.36 11.53
CA LYS A 26 -39.92 17.44 10.42
C LYS A 26 -38.96 16.24 10.51
N PRO A 27 -38.96 15.32 9.52
CA PRO A 27 -38.08 14.17 9.59
C PRO A 27 -36.63 14.58 9.31
N TYR A 28 -35.69 13.75 9.72
CA TYR A 28 -34.28 13.84 9.38
C TYR A 28 -33.74 12.46 8.99
N ILE A 29 -32.64 12.42 8.24
CA ILE A 29 -32.02 11.17 7.83
C ILE A 29 -30.80 10.91 8.72
N SER A 30 -30.79 9.76 9.40
CA SER A 30 -29.58 9.18 9.99
C SER A 30 -28.90 8.25 8.97
N SER A 31 -27.56 8.18 9.02
CA SER A 31 -26.76 7.41 8.06
C SER A 31 -25.68 6.62 8.75
N SER A 32 -25.42 5.39 8.28
CA SER A 32 -24.28 4.59 8.72
C SER A 32 -22.94 5.09 8.18
N ASN A 33 -22.91 5.61 6.94
CA ASN A 33 -21.72 6.18 6.30
C ASN A 33 -22.13 7.06 5.11
N LEU A 34 -21.79 8.36 5.16
CA LEU A 34 -22.05 9.31 4.07
C LEU A 34 -20.94 9.35 3.02
N ASN A 35 -19.78 8.72 3.30
CA ASN A 35 -18.63 8.69 2.41
C ASN A 35 -18.14 7.26 2.14
N PRO A 36 -18.97 6.37 1.57
CA PRO A 36 -18.58 4.99 1.36
C PRO A 36 -17.64 4.78 0.18
N ARG A 37 -16.80 3.75 0.24
CA ARG A 37 -16.03 3.29 -0.92
C ARG A 37 -16.93 2.67 -1.99
N GLU A 38 -16.70 3.06 -3.23
CA GLU A 38 -17.42 2.51 -4.38
C GLU A 38 -17.25 1.00 -4.51
N GLY A 39 -18.36 0.29 -4.76
CA GLY A 39 -18.39 -1.12 -5.15
C GLY A 39 -18.43 -2.15 -4.02
N THR A 40 -17.96 -1.82 -2.81
CA THR A 40 -17.79 -2.80 -1.73
C THR A 40 -18.67 -2.53 -0.51
N GLU A 41 -18.97 -1.27 -0.21
CA GLU A 41 -19.67 -0.91 1.03
C GLU A 41 -21.20 -0.95 0.90
N THR A 42 -21.83 -1.26 2.03
CA THR A 42 -23.29 -1.16 2.22
C THR A 42 -23.59 0.06 3.08
N VAL A 43 -24.52 0.90 2.65
CA VAL A 43 -24.97 2.07 3.41
C VAL A 43 -26.41 1.89 3.85
N ILE A 44 -26.69 2.25 5.09
CA ILE A 44 -28.04 2.24 5.67
C ILE A 44 -28.41 3.69 5.96
N LEU A 45 -29.52 4.14 5.38
CA LEU A 45 -30.15 5.41 5.67
C LEU A 45 -31.47 5.13 6.39
N SER A 46 -31.74 5.83 7.49
CA SER A 46 -32.99 5.71 8.24
C SER A 46 -33.66 7.06 8.35
N CYS A 47 -34.97 7.09 8.09
CA CYS A 47 -35.80 8.27 8.27
C CYS A 47 -36.30 8.31 9.71
N ASP A 48 -35.99 9.39 10.42
CA ASP A 48 -36.25 9.58 11.84
C ASP A 48 -37.05 10.87 12.08
N PRO A 49 -37.85 10.96 13.17
CA PRO A 49 -38.12 9.89 14.15
C PRO A 49 -39.10 8.84 13.62
N ASP A 50 -39.09 7.66 14.24
CA ASP A 50 -40.14 6.68 14.00
C ASP A 50 -41.47 7.18 14.57
N THR A 51 -42.46 7.31 13.70
CA THR A 51 -43.77 7.89 14.03
C THR A 51 -44.86 6.87 13.76
N GLU A 52 -45.75 6.67 14.72
CA GLU A 52 -46.92 5.79 14.61
C GLU A 52 -47.86 6.28 13.50
N ASP A 53 -48.45 5.35 12.74
CA ASP A 53 -49.32 5.61 11.59
C ASP A 53 -48.69 6.45 10.45
N ALA A 54 -47.36 6.61 10.45
CA ALA A 54 -46.64 7.27 9.38
C ALA A 54 -46.19 6.29 8.29
N SER A 55 -46.29 6.73 7.04
CA SER A 55 -45.69 6.05 5.89
C SER A 55 -44.50 6.85 5.36
N TYR A 56 -43.48 6.15 4.87
CA TYR A 56 -42.21 6.75 4.46
C TYR A 56 -41.98 6.59 2.96
N LEU A 57 -41.52 7.66 2.32
CA LEU A 57 -41.13 7.69 0.91
C LEU A 57 -39.71 8.26 0.79
N TRP A 58 -38.92 7.67 -0.10
CA TRP A 58 -37.54 8.09 -0.35
C TRP A 58 -37.41 8.80 -1.69
N TRP A 59 -36.55 9.81 -1.71
CA TRP A 59 -36.26 10.63 -2.86
C TRP A 59 -34.74 10.68 -3.09
N ILE A 60 -34.34 10.70 -4.35
CA ILE A 60 -32.96 10.94 -4.78
C ILE A 60 -32.98 11.97 -5.90
N ASN A 61 -32.16 13.02 -5.79
CA ASN A 61 -32.15 14.13 -6.76
C ASN A 61 -33.55 14.72 -7.01
N GLY A 62 -34.39 14.80 -5.97
CA GLY A 62 -35.77 15.30 -6.05
C GLY A 62 -36.77 14.36 -6.76
N GLN A 63 -36.36 13.15 -7.16
CA GLN A 63 -37.23 12.15 -7.80
C GLN A 63 -37.49 10.96 -6.88
N SER A 64 -38.62 10.26 -7.06
CA SER A 64 -38.93 9.06 -6.30
C SER A 64 -37.83 8.00 -6.48
N LEU A 65 -37.39 7.40 -5.39
CA LEU A 65 -36.32 6.41 -5.41
C LEU A 65 -36.64 5.21 -6.33
N PRO A 66 -35.80 4.87 -7.31
CA PRO A 66 -35.99 3.68 -8.14
C PRO A 66 -35.57 2.42 -7.38
N ILE A 67 -36.54 1.71 -6.81
CA ILE A 67 -36.29 0.45 -6.08
C ILE A 67 -35.61 -0.56 -7.01
N SER A 68 -34.55 -1.20 -6.53
CA SER A 68 -33.78 -2.18 -7.32
C SER A 68 -33.11 -3.20 -6.41
N ARG A 69 -32.44 -4.21 -6.97
CA ARG A 69 -31.63 -5.15 -6.15
C ARG A 69 -30.57 -4.45 -5.29
N LYS A 70 -30.15 -3.24 -5.68
CA LYS A 70 -29.14 -2.45 -4.96
C LYS A 70 -29.75 -1.45 -3.96
N LEU A 71 -31.02 -1.12 -4.09
CA LEU A 71 -31.73 -0.14 -3.28
C LEU A 71 -32.95 -0.85 -2.70
N GLN A 72 -32.81 -1.35 -1.47
CA GLN A 72 -33.85 -2.12 -0.80
C GLN A 72 -34.43 -1.33 0.36
N LEU A 73 -35.75 -1.30 0.45
CA LEU A 73 -36.46 -0.70 1.56
C LEU A 73 -36.80 -1.77 2.61
N SER A 74 -36.82 -1.39 3.88
CA SER A 74 -37.43 -2.20 4.95
C SER A 74 -38.93 -2.39 4.70
N GLU A 75 -39.55 -3.33 5.42
CA GLU A 75 -41.00 -3.61 5.26
C GLU A 75 -41.89 -2.37 5.47
N ASN A 76 -41.49 -1.47 6.37
CA ASN A 76 -42.17 -0.20 6.64
C ASN A 76 -41.63 0.98 5.81
N ASN A 77 -40.72 0.75 4.87
CA ASN A 77 -40.01 1.76 4.06
C ASN A 77 -39.21 2.82 4.85
N ARG A 78 -39.13 2.72 6.17
CA ARG A 78 -38.43 3.69 7.03
C ARG A 78 -36.92 3.66 6.79
N THR A 79 -36.37 2.50 6.48
CA THR A 79 -34.94 2.29 6.27
C THR A 79 -34.67 1.93 4.82
N LEU A 80 -33.69 2.61 4.23
CA LEU A 80 -33.15 2.34 2.90
C LEU A 80 -31.75 1.73 3.02
N THR A 81 -31.59 0.52 2.49
CA THR A 81 -30.31 -0.18 2.39
C THR A 81 -29.77 -0.10 0.96
N LEU A 82 -28.56 0.42 0.83
CA LEU A 82 -27.84 0.56 -0.43
C LEU A 82 -26.70 -0.46 -0.50
N TYR A 83 -26.81 -1.46 -1.37
CA TYR A 83 -25.80 -2.50 -1.55
C TYR A 83 -24.85 -2.19 -2.70
N GLY A 84 -23.55 -2.23 -2.44
CA GLY A 84 -22.52 -2.06 -3.47
C GLY A 84 -22.68 -0.73 -4.20
N VAL A 85 -22.61 0.36 -3.42
CA VAL A 85 -22.79 1.74 -3.85
C VAL A 85 -21.94 2.07 -5.07
N ARG A 86 -22.49 2.81 -6.04
CA ARG A 86 -21.82 3.19 -7.29
C ARG A 86 -22.19 4.61 -7.67
N LYS A 87 -21.46 5.21 -8.61
CA LYS A 87 -21.71 6.59 -9.06
C LYS A 87 -23.19 6.95 -9.32
N ASN A 88 -24.02 5.99 -9.77
CA ASN A 88 -25.45 6.21 -10.02
C ASN A 88 -26.35 6.21 -8.76
N THR A 89 -25.84 5.79 -7.61
CA THR A 89 -26.50 5.88 -6.29
C THR A 89 -25.93 7.04 -5.45
N ALA A 90 -25.03 7.86 -6.00
CA ALA A 90 -24.53 9.05 -5.33
C ALA A 90 -25.50 10.21 -5.51
N GLY A 91 -25.56 11.12 -4.52
CA GLY A 91 -26.39 12.32 -4.60
C GLY A 91 -27.14 12.64 -3.31
N PRO A 92 -27.92 13.74 -3.30
CA PRO A 92 -28.81 14.10 -2.21
C PRO A 92 -29.99 13.12 -2.10
N TYR A 93 -30.15 12.57 -0.90
CA TYR A 93 -31.29 11.78 -0.47
C TYR A 93 -32.18 12.61 0.44
N GLU A 94 -33.49 12.50 0.26
CA GLU A 94 -34.50 13.08 1.13
C GLU A 94 -35.51 12.00 1.51
N CYS A 95 -36.02 12.05 2.73
CA CYS A 95 -37.15 11.21 3.14
C CYS A 95 -38.37 12.08 3.38
N GLU A 96 -39.52 11.58 2.95
CA GLU A 96 -40.82 12.18 3.16
C GLU A 96 -41.63 11.27 4.08
N MET A 97 -42.11 11.86 5.17
CA MET A 97 -43.01 11.21 6.11
C MET A 97 -44.43 11.70 5.87
N LYS A 98 -45.38 10.77 5.73
CA LYS A 98 -46.79 11.05 5.47
C LYS A 98 -47.67 10.43 6.54
N SER A 99 -48.47 11.28 7.18
CA SER A 99 -49.55 10.93 8.10
C SER A 99 -50.90 11.19 7.38
N PRO A 100 -52.05 10.68 7.88
CA PRO A 100 -53.36 10.94 7.27
C PRO A 100 -53.71 12.42 7.07
N VAL A 101 -53.11 13.32 7.85
CA VAL A 101 -53.44 14.76 7.89
C VAL A 101 -52.34 15.68 7.35
N SER A 102 -51.08 15.24 7.26
CA SER A 102 -49.97 16.09 6.81
C SER A 102 -48.80 15.29 6.24
N SER A 103 -47.94 15.96 5.48
CA SER A 103 -46.67 15.40 5.02
C SER A 103 -45.53 16.39 5.26
N SER A 104 -44.36 15.85 5.57
CA SER A 104 -43.15 16.63 5.83
C SER A 104 -41.92 15.96 5.22
N ARG A 105 -41.00 16.77 4.68
CA ARG A 105 -39.75 16.30 4.06
C ARG A 105 -38.54 16.69 4.89
N SER A 106 -37.55 15.81 4.89
CA SER A 106 -36.27 16.08 5.53
C SER A 106 -35.46 17.09 4.72
N ASP A 107 -34.48 17.72 5.38
CA ASP A 107 -33.39 18.35 4.64
C ASP A 107 -32.59 17.25 3.89
N PRO A 108 -32.01 17.56 2.72
CA PRO A 108 -31.27 16.58 1.93
C PRO A 108 -29.97 16.17 2.60
N VAL A 109 -29.67 14.87 2.57
CA VAL A 109 -28.40 14.29 3.00
C VAL A 109 -27.67 13.73 1.79
N THR A 110 -26.47 14.24 1.50
CA THR A 110 -25.71 13.85 0.29
C THR A 110 -24.79 12.67 0.55
N LEU A 111 -24.99 11.59 -0.21
CA LEU A 111 -24.06 10.47 -0.28
C LEU A 111 -22.94 10.77 -1.27
N ASN A 112 -21.71 10.93 -0.76
CA ASN A 112 -20.52 11.22 -1.56
C ASN A 112 -19.65 9.97 -1.68
N LEU A 113 -19.40 9.48 -2.89
CA LEU A 113 -18.58 8.27 -3.03
C LEU A 113 -17.09 8.57 -2.98
N ILE A 114 -16.36 7.73 -2.25
CA ILE A 114 -14.92 7.66 -2.34
C ILE A 114 -14.57 6.65 -3.43
N SER A 115 -13.85 7.13 -4.44
CA SER A 115 -13.39 6.28 -5.54
C SER A 115 -12.52 5.13 -5.04
N GLU A 116 -12.59 4.00 -5.73
CA GLU A 116 -11.69 2.88 -5.48
C GLU A 116 -10.23 3.30 -5.72
N LEU A 117 -9.32 2.83 -4.87
CA LEU A 117 -7.90 3.07 -5.04
C LEU A 117 -7.41 2.30 -6.29
N PRO A 118 -6.76 2.97 -7.26
CA PRO A 118 -6.18 2.27 -8.39
C PRO A 118 -5.04 1.37 -7.90
N LYS A 119 -4.92 0.16 -8.46
CA LYS A 119 -3.79 -0.74 -8.17
C LYS A 119 -2.48 -0.08 -8.65
N PRO A 120 -1.52 0.18 -7.76
CA PRO A 120 -0.27 0.80 -8.14
C PRO A 120 0.72 -0.19 -8.77
N TYR A 121 1.64 0.36 -9.55
CA TYR A 121 2.76 -0.35 -10.16
C TYR A 121 4.00 0.55 -10.26
N ILE A 122 5.18 -0.08 -10.30
CA ILE A 122 6.47 0.63 -10.36
C ILE A 122 7.01 0.61 -11.78
N THR A 123 7.50 1.77 -12.23
CA THR A 123 8.20 1.92 -13.51
C THR A 123 9.61 2.47 -13.28
N SER A 124 10.56 2.06 -14.13
CA SER A 124 11.93 2.55 -14.14
C SER A 124 12.52 2.40 -15.54
N LYS A 125 13.54 3.21 -15.84
CA LYS A 125 14.36 3.03 -17.05
C LYS A 125 15.43 1.95 -16.89
N ASN A 126 15.78 1.61 -15.64
CA ASN A 126 16.84 0.66 -15.34
C ASN A 126 16.55 -0.07 -14.02
N PHE A 127 16.37 -1.38 -14.07
CA PHE A 127 16.20 -2.23 -12.89
C PHE A 127 17.49 -2.97 -12.50
N ASN A 128 18.56 -2.80 -13.29
CA ASN A 128 19.89 -3.37 -13.05
C ASN A 128 20.98 -2.28 -13.04
N PRO A 129 20.87 -1.24 -12.18
CA PRO A 129 21.85 -0.16 -12.16
C PRO A 129 23.19 -0.66 -11.60
N MET A 130 24.29 -0.33 -12.27
CA MET A 130 25.62 -0.73 -11.82
C MET A 130 26.09 0.12 -10.64
N GLU A 131 26.66 -0.54 -9.64
CA GLU A 131 27.15 0.07 -8.41
C GLU A 131 28.04 1.29 -8.68
N ASN A 132 27.78 2.39 -7.95
CA ASN A 132 28.55 3.65 -8.00
C ASN A 132 28.68 4.28 -9.41
N LYS A 133 27.87 3.86 -10.39
CA LYS A 133 27.87 4.42 -11.75
C LYS A 133 26.54 5.06 -12.12
N ASN A 134 25.45 4.38 -11.80
CA ASN A 134 24.12 4.79 -12.23
C ASN A 134 23.33 5.47 -11.11
N VAL A 135 22.49 6.42 -11.49
CA VAL A 135 21.39 6.94 -10.67
C VAL A 135 20.11 6.34 -11.23
N VAL A 136 19.29 5.75 -10.37
CA VAL A 136 18.00 5.17 -10.78
C VAL A 136 16.84 5.96 -10.17
N ALA A 137 15.77 6.10 -10.95
CA ALA A 137 14.52 6.70 -10.52
C ALA A 137 13.40 5.67 -10.68
N LEU A 138 12.87 5.18 -9.56
CA LEU A 138 11.68 4.34 -9.53
C LEU A 138 10.47 5.26 -9.38
N THR A 139 9.45 5.07 -10.23
CA THR A 139 8.23 5.87 -10.23
C THR A 139 7.04 4.99 -9.96
N CYS A 140 6.27 5.34 -8.93
CA CYS A 140 4.99 4.73 -8.62
C CYS A 140 3.90 5.36 -9.50
N GLU A 141 3.19 4.52 -10.23
CA GLU A 141 2.09 4.88 -11.10
C GLU A 141 0.83 4.11 -10.68
N PRO A 142 -0.38 4.61 -10.99
CA PRO A 142 -0.65 5.86 -11.69
C PRO A 142 -0.49 7.12 -10.80
N LYS A 143 -0.22 8.27 -11.44
CA LYS A 143 -0.40 9.58 -10.81
C LYS A 143 -1.87 9.83 -10.50
N THR A 144 -2.19 10.09 -9.24
CA THR A 144 -3.54 10.46 -8.84
C THR A 144 -3.50 11.60 -7.83
N GLN A 145 -4.41 12.55 -7.98
CA GLN A 145 -4.47 13.72 -7.13
C GLN A 145 -5.18 13.38 -5.81
N GLY A 146 -4.68 13.94 -4.70
CA GLY A 146 -5.25 13.69 -3.37
C GLY A 146 -4.72 12.43 -2.68
N TYR A 147 -3.84 11.66 -3.33
CA TYR A 147 -3.22 10.48 -2.72
C TYR A 147 -1.79 10.75 -2.23
N THR A 148 -1.39 9.97 -1.24
CA THR A 148 -0.05 9.94 -0.66
C THR A 148 0.66 8.68 -1.14
N TYR A 149 1.97 8.79 -1.41
CA TYR A 149 2.79 7.67 -1.87
C TYR A 149 3.81 7.29 -0.81
N LEU A 150 3.89 5.99 -0.50
CA LEU A 150 4.85 5.41 0.42
C LEU A 150 5.67 4.33 -0.30
N TRP A 151 6.99 4.35 -0.12
CA TRP A 151 7.87 3.31 -0.65
C TRP A 151 8.21 2.30 0.43
N ARG A 152 8.25 1.02 0.05
CA ARG A 152 8.71 -0.07 0.89
C ARG A 152 9.83 -0.84 0.19
N VAL A 153 10.76 -1.35 0.98
CA VAL A 153 11.80 -2.28 0.54
C VAL A 153 11.86 -3.42 1.54
N ASN A 154 11.89 -4.67 1.07
CA ASN A 154 11.88 -5.84 1.94
C ASN A 154 10.71 -5.82 2.96
N GLY A 155 9.53 -5.31 2.55
CA GLY A 155 8.35 -5.17 3.41
C GLY A 155 8.42 -4.03 4.45
N GLN A 156 9.53 -3.29 4.55
CA GLN A 156 9.70 -2.17 5.48
C GLN A 156 9.53 -0.83 4.78
N SER A 157 8.87 0.12 5.44
CA SER A 157 8.74 1.49 4.91
C SER A 157 10.09 2.19 4.88
N LEU A 158 10.40 2.82 3.75
CA LEU A 158 11.58 3.64 3.62
C LEU A 158 11.38 4.97 4.37
N PRO A 159 12.22 5.29 5.37
CA PRO A 159 12.10 6.55 6.08
C PRO A 159 12.43 7.72 5.17
N VAL A 160 11.97 8.91 5.57
CA VAL A 160 12.33 10.17 4.92
C VAL A 160 13.84 10.31 4.90
N SER A 161 14.42 10.44 3.72
CA SER A 161 15.86 10.59 3.53
C SER A 161 16.13 11.48 2.31
N PRO A 162 17.36 11.99 2.12
CA PRO A 162 17.71 12.73 0.90
C PRO A 162 17.48 11.94 -0.41
N ARG A 163 17.41 10.60 -0.33
CA ARG A 163 17.05 9.69 -1.43
C ARG A 163 15.56 9.77 -1.81
N LEU A 164 14.71 10.26 -0.91
CA LEU A 164 13.30 10.55 -1.12
C LEU A 164 13.10 12.07 -1.16
N LYS A 165 13.09 12.66 -2.36
CA LYS A 165 13.14 14.13 -2.52
C LYS A 165 12.02 14.92 -1.81
N GLN A 166 10.89 14.28 -1.45
CA GLN A 166 9.82 14.80 -0.57
C GLN A 166 8.98 13.64 -0.04
N PRO A 167 8.88 13.45 1.28
CA PRO A 167 8.08 12.36 1.85
C PRO A 167 6.58 12.57 1.65
N GLY A 168 5.83 11.48 1.47
CA GLY A 168 4.37 11.46 1.39
C GLY A 168 3.77 11.94 0.07
N LYS A 169 4.38 12.91 -0.63
CA LYS A 169 3.89 13.38 -1.94
C LYS A 169 4.70 12.85 -3.13
N ASN A 170 5.95 12.41 -2.92
CA ASN A 170 6.76 11.97 -4.04
C ASN A 170 6.53 10.52 -4.40
N ARG A 171 5.79 10.35 -5.50
CA ARG A 171 5.71 9.12 -6.26
C ARG A 171 7.05 8.64 -6.86
N ILE A 172 8.13 9.43 -6.79
CA ILE A 172 9.43 9.10 -7.39
C ILE A 172 10.47 8.88 -6.28
N LEU A 173 11.04 7.68 -6.23
CA LEU A 173 12.20 7.34 -5.40
C LEU A 173 13.47 7.45 -6.23
N ILE A 174 14.45 8.23 -5.76
CA ILE A 174 15.72 8.45 -6.47
C ILE A 174 16.85 7.83 -5.67
N LEU A 175 17.43 6.77 -6.20
CA LEU A 175 18.59 6.12 -5.60
C LEU A 175 19.84 6.62 -6.33
N ALA A 176 20.52 7.57 -5.69
CA ALA A 176 21.82 8.06 -6.13
C ALA A 176 22.93 7.19 -5.53
N ASN A 177 23.98 6.93 -6.31
CA ASN A 177 25.12 6.09 -5.91
C ASN A 177 24.66 4.74 -5.34
N VAL A 178 23.94 3.96 -6.17
CA VAL A 178 23.45 2.65 -5.76
C VAL A 178 24.60 1.75 -5.32
N THR A 179 24.33 0.95 -4.29
CA THR A 179 25.24 -0.02 -3.68
C THR A 179 24.59 -1.39 -3.67
N GLY A 180 25.37 -2.46 -3.46
CA GLY A 180 24.82 -3.81 -3.28
C GLY A 180 23.68 -3.89 -2.24
N ASN A 181 23.71 -3.04 -1.21
CA ASN A 181 22.69 -2.97 -0.16
C ASN A 181 21.34 -2.41 -0.62
N ASP A 182 21.29 -1.72 -1.76
CA ASP A 182 20.05 -1.20 -2.33
C ASP A 182 19.31 -2.29 -3.14
N THR A 183 19.89 -3.49 -3.28
CA THR A 183 19.25 -4.65 -3.91
C THR A 183 18.06 -5.14 -3.08
N GLY A 184 16.95 -5.40 -3.74
CA GLY A 184 15.78 -6.00 -3.11
C GLY A 184 14.47 -5.76 -3.86
N PRO A 185 13.36 -6.37 -3.38
CA PRO A 185 12.02 -6.05 -3.83
C PRO A 185 11.60 -4.67 -3.33
N TYR A 186 11.27 -3.78 -4.27
CA TYR A 186 10.67 -2.49 -4.01
C TYR A 186 9.16 -2.57 -4.23
N GLU A 187 8.41 -1.98 -3.33
CA GLU A 187 6.96 -1.84 -3.44
C GLU A 187 6.62 -0.35 -3.24
N CYS A 188 5.55 0.10 -3.91
CA CYS A 188 4.96 1.39 -3.62
C CYS A 188 3.52 1.23 -3.18
N GLU A 189 3.09 2.05 -2.24
CA GLU A 189 1.78 2.00 -1.63
C GLU A 189 1.11 3.35 -1.80
N ILE A 190 -0.12 3.32 -2.31
CA ILE A 190 -0.96 4.51 -2.47
C ILE A 190 -1.91 4.56 -1.28
N TRP A 191 -1.97 5.72 -0.63
CA TRP A 191 -2.83 5.99 0.53
C TRP A 191 -3.84 7.09 0.19
N ASP A 192 -5.09 6.88 0.59
CA ASP A 192 -6.13 7.91 0.65
C ASP A 192 -6.60 8.11 2.11
N GLN A 193 -7.70 8.86 2.27
CA GLN A 193 -8.27 9.17 3.58
C GLN A 193 -8.89 7.97 4.33
N VAL A 194 -9.07 6.82 3.66
CA VAL A 194 -9.75 5.64 4.22
C VAL A 194 -8.81 4.44 4.33
N GLY A 195 -7.75 4.35 3.52
CA GLY A 195 -6.83 3.22 3.55
C GLY A 195 -5.77 3.25 2.48
N SER A 196 -5.16 2.09 2.25
CA SER A 196 -4.01 1.95 1.36
C SER A 196 -4.06 0.70 0.49
N ILE A 197 -3.35 0.75 -0.63
CA ILE A 197 -3.13 -0.41 -1.51
C ILE A 197 -1.67 -0.48 -1.95
N PRO A 198 -0.98 -1.62 -1.76
CA PRO A 198 0.39 -1.81 -2.23
C PRO A 198 0.44 -2.29 -3.68
N SER A 199 1.55 -1.98 -4.34
CA SER A 199 1.91 -2.53 -5.64
C SER A 199 2.42 -3.95 -5.48
N ASP A 200 2.57 -4.66 -6.59
CA ASP A 200 3.33 -5.89 -6.57
C ASP A 200 4.83 -5.56 -6.42
N PRO A 201 5.62 -6.43 -5.77
CA PRO A 201 7.05 -6.18 -5.55
C PRO A 201 7.83 -6.25 -6.85
N VAL A 202 8.68 -5.25 -7.08
CA VAL A 202 9.55 -5.16 -8.25
C VAL A 202 11.02 -5.27 -7.81
N PRO A 203 11.77 -6.27 -8.29
CA PRO A 203 13.16 -6.45 -7.89
C PRO A 203 14.04 -5.36 -8.53
N LEU A 204 14.86 -4.72 -7.69
CA LEU A 204 16.02 -3.96 -8.12
C LEU A 204 17.25 -4.82 -7.81
N ASP A 205 18.05 -5.10 -8.84
CA ASP A 205 19.30 -5.86 -8.70
C ASP A 205 20.47 -4.92 -8.99
N VAL A 206 21.44 -4.83 -8.08
CA VAL A 206 22.59 -3.93 -8.25
C VAL A 206 23.84 -4.77 -8.53
N PRO A 207 24.31 -4.86 -9.78
CA PRO A 207 25.58 -5.52 -10.08
C PRO A 207 26.77 -4.76 -9.49
N TYR A 208 27.66 -5.50 -8.83
CA TYR A 208 28.91 -5.02 -8.26
C TYR A 208 30.06 -6.01 -8.46
N GLY A 209 31.26 -5.46 -8.65
CA GLY A 209 32.48 -6.25 -8.85
C GLY A 209 32.97 -6.90 -7.56
N PRO A 210 33.96 -7.80 -7.65
CA PRO A 210 34.42 -8.55 -6.51
C PRO A 210 35.00 -7.62 -5.45
N GLN A 211 34.56 -7.83 -4.21
CA GLN A 211 35.24 -7.35 -3.01
C GLN A 211 36.63 -7.98 -2.90
N VAL A 212 37.46 -7.49 -1.98
CA VAL A 212 38.83 -8.01 -1.81
C VAL A 212 38.78 -9.52 -1.53
N PRO A 213 39.37 -10.38 -2.38
CA PRO A 213 39.30 -11.82 -2.21
C PRO A 213 39.98 -12.28 -0.92
N ARG A 214 39.54 -13.42 -0.38
CA ARG A 214 40.13 -14.05 0.79
C ARG A 214 40.61 -15.44 0.43
N ILE A 215 41.91 -15.70 0.64
CA ILE A 215 42.51 -17.03 0.47
C ILE A 215 42.43 -17.80 1.79
N PHE A 216 41.58 -18.82 1.81
CA PHE A 216 41.48 -19.78 2.90
C PHE A 216 42.45 -20.93 2.68
N SER A 217 43.20 -21.23 3.75
CA SER A 217 44.14 -22.33 3.78
C SER A 217 44.21 -22.87 5.20
N PRO A 218 44.19 -24.20 5.41
CA PRO A 218 44.29 -24.79 6.74
C PRO A 218 45.67 -24.57 7.37
N LEU A 219 46.74 -24.45 6.57
CA LEU A 219 48.11 -24.28 7.04
C LEU A 219 48.87 -23.30 6.13
N THR A 220 49.92 -22.68 6.63
CA THR A 220 50.88 -21.92 5.80
C THR A 220 52.18 -22.67 5.56
N TYR A 221 52.39 -23.77 6.29
CA TYR A 221 53.57 -24.61 6.22
C TYR A 221 53.14 -26.05 5.99
N TYR A 222 53.72 -26.69 4.98
CA TYR A 222 53.39 -28.06 4.63
C TYR A 222 54.65 -28.92 4.52
N ARG A 223 54.53 -30.20 4.89
CA ARG A 223 55.56 -31.18 4.57
C ARG A 223 55.39 -31.66 3.14
N SER A 224 56.52 -31.96 2.50
CA SER A 224 56.55 -32.59 1.18
C SER A 224 55.75 -33.90 1.16
N GLY A 225 55.09 -34.19 0.04
CA GLY A 225 54.20 -35.35 -0.16
C GLY A 225 52.76 -35.16 0.35
N LYS A 226 52.44 -34.02 0.99
CA LYS A 226 51.05 -33.68 1.36
C LYS A 226 50.26 -33.07 0.20
N THR A 227 48.94 -33.01 0.34
CA THR A 227 48.06 -32.32 -0.61
C THR A 227 47.84 -30.89 -0.12
N LEU A 228 48.21 -29.91 -0.94
CA LEU A 228 47.88 -28.49 -0.71
C LEU A 228 46.45 -28.24 -1.19
N GLN A 229 45.62 -27.67 -0.31
CA GLN A 229 44.27 -27.23 -0.64
C GLN A 229 44.10 -25.77 -0.24
N LEU A 230 43.91 -24.92 -1.24
CA LEU A 230 43.56 -23.51 -1.07
C LEU A 230 42.16 -23.28 -1.62
N SER A 231 41.42 -22.38 -1.01
CA SER A 231 40.15 -21.89 -1.57
C SER A 231 40.12 -20.38 -1.51
N CYS A 232 39.42 -19.77 -2.46
CA CYS A 232 39.31 -18.33 -2.57
C CYS A 232 37.85 -17.92 -2.58
N PHE A 233 37.54 -16.76 -2.01
CA PHE A 233 36.20 -16.21 -2.08
C PHE A 233 36.25 -14.69 -2.13
N ALA A 234 35.45 -14.12 -3.02
CA ALA A 234 35.17 -12.70 -3.11
C ALA A 234 33.67 -12.53 -3.27
N ASP A 235 33.09 -11.64 -2.47
CA ASP A 235 31.69 -11.25 -2.62
C ASP A 235 31.52 -10.41 -3.89
N SER A 236 30.62 -10.81 -4.78
CA SER A 236 30.42 -10.21 -6.10
C SER A 236 29.05 -10.55 -6.66
N ASN A 237 28.42 -9.59 -7.36
CA ASN A 237 27.17 -9.82 -8.09
C ASN A 237 27.28 -9.37 -9.56
N PRO A 238 27.14 -10.26 -10.55
CA PRO A 238 27.05 -11.73 -10.43
C PRO A 238 28.30 -12.38 -9.81
N PRO A 239 28.28 -13.69 -9.51
CA PRO A 239 29.44 -14.39 -8.97
C PRO A 239 30.70 -14.20 -9.83
N ALA A 240 31.85 -14.04 -9.18
CA ALA A 240 33.14 -13.83 -9.84
C ALA A 240 33.76 -15.15 -10.36
N GLU A 241 34.53 -15.03 -11.43
CA GLU A 241 35.43 -16.05 -11.98
C GLU A 241 36.78 -15.98 -11.26
N TYR A 242 37.43 -17.12 -11.01
CA TYR A 242 38.67 -17.18 -10.23
C TYR A 242 39.84 -17.76 -11.01
N SER A 243 41.04 -17.24 -10.75
CA SER A 243 42.31 -17.79 -11.25
C SER A 243 43.38 -17.81 -10.16
N TRP A 244 44.26 -18.80 -10.22
CA TRP A 244 45.37 -18.98 -9.29
C TRP A 244 46.70 -18.79 -9.97
N THR A 245 47.63 -18.16 -9.26
CA THR A 245 49.03 -18.03 -9.66
C THR A 245 49.97 -18.41 -8.53
N ILE A 246 51.16 -18.91 -8.85
CA ILE A 246 52.30 -19.00 -7.91
C ILE A 246 53.43 -18.11 -8.44
N ASP A 247 53.88 -17.15 -7.62
CA ASP A 247 54.92 -16.18 -7.99
C ASP A 247 54.67 -15.52 -9.36
N GLY A 248 53.40 -15.19 -9.62
CA GLY A 248 52.94 -14.54 -10.86
C GLY A 248 52.68 -15.49 -12.05
N LYS A 249 53.05 -16.77 -11.96
CA LYS A 249 52.78 -17.76 -13.02
C LYS A 249 51.42 -18.40 -12.82
N PHE A 250 50.62 -18.46 -13.88
CA PHE A 250 49.31 -19.11 -13.86
C PHE A 250 49.41 -20.60 -13.50
N LEU A 251 48.51 -21.04 -12.62
CA LEU A 251 48.37 -22.43 -12.21
C LEU A 251 47.08 -23.05 -12.73
N GLN A 252 45.93 -22.51 -12.30
CA GLN A 252 44.63 -23.05 -12.68
C GLN A 252 43.52 -22.00 -12.55
N SER A 253 42.42 -22.23 -13.25
CA SER A 253 41.17 -21.51 -13.05
C SER A 253 40.27 -22.27 -12.08
N GLY A 254 39.46 -21.53 -11.32
CA GLY A 254 38.50 -22.10 -10.38
C GLY A 254 38.68 -21.60 -8.95
N GLN A 255 37.63 -21.75 -8.16
CA GLN A 255 37.57 -21.22 -6.79
C GLN A 255 38.49 -21.97 -5.81
N LYS A 256 38.81 -23.24 -6.12
CA LYS A 256 39.64 -24.12 -5.30
C LYS A 256 40.88 -24.50 -6.07
N LEU A 257 42.02 -24.52 -5.38
CA LEU A 257 43.29 -25.01 -5.87
C LEU A 257 43.69 -26.23 -5.04
N SER A 258 43.89 -27.36 -5.72
CA SER A 258 44.34 -28.60 -5.10
C SER A 258 45.58 -29.10 -5.84
N ILE A 259 46.70 -29.24 -5.13
CA ILE A 259 47.93 -29.81 -5.65
C ILE A 259 48.28 -31.04 -4.80
N PRO A 260 48.16 -32.27 -5.32
CA PRO A 260 48.58 -33.47 -4.61
C PRO A 260 50.11 -33.60 -4.61
N GLN A 261 50.66 -34.29 -3.60
CA GLN A 261 52.08 -34.64 -3.54
C GLN A 261 53.04 -33.45 -3.73
N ILE A 262 52.81 -32.35 -2.98
CA ILE A 262 53.62 -31.13 -3.12
C ILE A 262 55.09 -31.34 -2.73
N THR A 263 55.96 -30.55 -3.32
CA THR A 263 57.43 -30.53 -3.10
C THR A 263 57.88 -29.12 -2.72
N THR A 264 59.16 -28.96 -2.36
CA THR A 264 59.76 -27.66 -2.04
C THR A 264 59.61 -26.62 -3.16
N GLU A 265 59.54 -27.04 -4.42
CA GLU A 265 59.30 -26.20 -5.61
C GLU A 265 57.92 -25.54 -5.61
N HIS A 266 56.97 -26.07 -4.85
CA HIS A 266 55.63 -25.50 -4.67
C HIS A 266 55.61 -24.42 -3.55
N SER A 267 56.77 -24.03 -3.02
CA SER A 267 56.85 -22.88 -2.12
C SER A 267 56.78 -21.59 -2.92
N GLY A 268 55.96 -20.63 -2.48
CA GLY A 268 55.81 -19.37 -3.22
C GLY A 268 54.72 -18.46 -2.68
N LEU A 269 54.52 -17.34 -3.36
CA LEU A 269 53.41 -16.43 -3.15
C LEU A 269 52.24 -16.85 -4.02
N TYR A 270 51.23 -17.47 -3.41
CA TYR A 270 50.00 -17.86 -4.09
C TYR A 270 49.09 -16.65 -4.24
N GLY A 271 48.82 -16.26 -5.48
CA GLY A 271 47.84 -15.24 -5.83
C GLY A 271 46.51 -15.89 -6.23
N CYS A 272 45.41 -15.37 -5.73
CA CYS A 272 44.07 -15.62 -6.24
C CYS A 272 43.55 -14.33 -6.86
N SER A 273 43.14 -14.36 -8.12
CA SER A 273 42.42 -13.27 -8.78
C SER A 273 40.94 -13.62 -8.91
N ALA A 274 40.06 -12.67 -8.60
CA ALA A 274 38.63 -12.75 -8.81
C ALA A 274 38.21 -11.68 -9.81
N ARG A 275 37.51 -12.08 -10.87
CA ARG A 275 37.07 -11.22 -11.97
C ARG A 275 35.56 -11.31 -12.16
N ASN A 276 34.90 -10.18 -12.32
CA ASN A 276 33.48 -10.12 -12.65
C ASN A 276 33.32 -9.48 -14.04
N SER A 277 32.83 -10.28 -15.00
CA SER A 277 32.70 -9.89 -16.39
C SER A 277 31.63 -8.81 -16.63
N ALA A 278 30.54 -8.81 -15.84
CA ALA A 278 29.46 -7.83 -15.95
C ALA A 278 29.92 -6.41 -15.58
N THR A 279 30.77 -6.28 -14.55
CA THR A 279 31.29 -5.01 -14.08
C THR A 279 32.65 -4.64 -14.65
N GLY A 280 33.35 -5.61 -15.25
CA GLY A 280 34.72 -5.48 -15.75
C GLY A 280 35.77 -5.32 -14.64
N ARG A 281 35.41 -5.53 -13.38
CA ARG A 281 36.31 -5.37 -12.23
C ARG A 281 37.02 -6.67 -11.90
N GLU A 282 38.28 -6.54 -11.50
CA GLU A 282 39.13 -7.62 -11.02
C GLU A 282 39.84 -7.17 -9.74
N ARG A 283 39.94 -8.10 -8.78
CA ARG A 283 40.73 -7.90 -7.56
C ARG A 283 41.47 -9.19 -7.23
N SER A 284 42.65 -9.05 -6.62
CA SER A 284 43.47 -10.19 -6.24
C SER A 284 43.87 -10.14 -4.77
N ALA A 285 44.15 -11.31 -4.21
CA ALA A 285 44.71 -11.49 -2.88
C ALA A 285 45.89 -12.47 -2.96
N PHE A 286 46.81 -12.37 -2.00
CA PHE A 286 48.04 -13.15 -2.01
C PHE A 286 48.30 -13.80 -0.65
N LYS A 287 48.83 -15.02 -0.66
CA LYS A 287 49.20 -15.77 0.55
C LYS A 287 50.49 -16.55 0.30
N ARG A 288 51.48 -16.37 1.19
CA ARG A 288 52.74 -17.10 1.12
C ARG A 288 52.56 -18.50 1.72
N ILE A 289 52.96 -19.53 0.96
CA ILE A 289 52.98 -20.93 1.39
C ILE A 289 54.42 -21.43 1.33
N LYS A 290 54.85 -22.17 2.36
CA LYS A 290 56.18 -22.77 2.44
C LYS A 290 56.07 -24.28 2.57
N VAL A 291 56.77 -25.01 1.72
CA VAL A 291 56.88 -26.47 1.74
C VAL A 291 58.29 -26.86 2.17
N PHE A 292 58.41 -27.82 3.08
CA PHE A 292 59.68 -28.33 3.62
C PHE A 292 59.76 -29.85 3.64
#